data_AF-A0A554M376-F1
#
_entry.id   AF-A0A554M376-F1
#
_cell.length_a   1.000
_cell.length_b   1.000
_cell.length_c   1.000
_cell.angle_alpha   90.00
_cell.angle_beta   90.00
_cell.angle_gamma   90.00
#
_symmetry.space_group_name_H-M   'P 1'
#
loop_
_entity.id
_entity.type
_entity.pdbx_description
1 polymer ?
#
loop_
_entity_poly.entity_id
_entity_poly.type
_entity_poly.pdbx_seq_one_letter_code
_entity_poly.pdbx_strand_id
1 'polypeptide(L)'
;MAFVLGKDRAYVLAHPERELHAEEQRQWDTSIERRRAGEPVAYIIEQREFYRRMFLVDQRVHIPRPSTENLVAMALDFLMNPHDEHRDLETGIVGVAKVLRDCSAVQTIVDVGTGSGCIAITLALERPDLQIIAIDISADALMVAKENAARLGASRIDFLEGDLLLPIKNYREPFIIVSNPPYLSDGDISANPDLRHEPSLALFGGANRNTLIQRMERDASAMENCTGTIMEHMC
;
A
#
# COMPACT_ATOMS: atom_id res chain seq x y z
N MET A 1 -13.44 19.62 8.21
CA MET A 1 -13.38 20.79 9.11
C MET A 1 -11.95 20.94 9.61
N ALA A 2 -11.41 19.97 10.36
CA ALA A 2 -10.01 19.94 10.77
C ALA A 2 -9.01 20.22 9.63
N PHE A 3 -9.17 19.50 8.49
CA PHE A 3 -8.39 19.73 7.27
C PHE A 3 -8.47 21.18 6.75
N VAL A 4 -9.68 21.72 6.58
CA VAL A 4 -9.93 23.09 6.11
C VAL A 4 -9.31 24.14 7.02
N LEU A 5 -9.36 23.93 8.34
CA LEU A 5 -8.81 24.85 9.33
C LEU A 5 -7.29 24.70 9.52
N GLY A 6 -6.67 23.65 8.97
CA GLY A 6 -5.29 23.29 9.28
C GLY A 6 -5.08 23.00 10.77
N LYS A 7 -6.06 22.38 11.43
CA LYS A 7 -6.06 22.08 12.88
C LYS A 7 -6.32 20.60 13.13
N ASP A 8 -5.98 20.14 14.33
CA ASP A 8 -6.38 18.81 14.78
C ASP A 8 -7.87 18.75 15.15
N ARG A 9 -8.35 17.52 15.39
CA ARG A 9 -9.75 17.28 15.78
C ARG A 9 -10.08 17.88 17.16
N ALA A 10 -9.12 17.91 18.08
CA ALA A 10 -9.34 18.42 19.44
C ALA A 10 -9.64 19.92 19.42
N TYR A 11 -8.91 20.69 18.59
CA TYR A 11 -9.15 22.10 18.38
C TYR A 11 -10.57 22.37 17.87
N VAL A 12 -11.04 21.61 16.87
CA VAL A 12 -12.39 21.77 16.30
C VAL A 12 -13.47 21.51 17.35
N LEU A 13 -13.28 20.50 18.20
CA LEU A 13 -14.22 20.19 19.28
C LEU A 13 -14.20 21.23 20.40
N ALA A 14 -13.04 21.83 20.68
CA ALA A 14 -12.85 22.83 21.73
C ALA A 14 -13.33 24.24 21.34
N HIS A 15 -13.46 24.54 20.05
CA HIS A 15 -13.85 25.87 19.54
C HIS A 15 -15.01 25.77 18.54
N PRO A 16 -16.19 25.24 18.93
CA PRO A 16 -17.34 25.11 18.03
C PRO A 16 -17.90 26.46 17.55
N GLU A 17 -17.61 27.56 18.25
CA GLU A 17 -18.00 28.93 17.91
C GLU A 17 -17.13 29.57 16.82
N ARG A 18 -16.03 28.94 16.44
CA ARG A 18 -15.12 29.46 15.41
C ARG A 18 -15.81 29.47 14.05
N GLU A 19 -16.13 30.67 13.56
CA GLU A 19 -16.66 30.86 12.21
C GLU A 19 -15.58 30.66 11.14
N LEU A 20 -15.95 30.18 9.95
CA LEU A 20 -15.04 30.08 8.80
C LEU A 20 -14.89 31.43 8.10
N HIS A 21 -13.68 31.79 7.71
CA HIS A 21 -13.47 32.91 6.80
C HIS A 21 -13.78 32.51 5.35
N ALA A 22 -13.88 33.49 4.45
CA ALA A 22 -14.37 33.26 3.09
C ALA A 22 -13.60 32.19 2.30
N GLU A 23 -12.27 32.06 2.50
CA GLU A 23 -11.47 31.02 1.86
C GLU A 23 -11.73 29.63 2.48
N GLU A 24 -11.72 29.54 3.82
CA GLU A 24 -12.03 28.30 4.54
C GLU A 24 -13.46 27.81 4.20
N GLN A 25 -14.42 28.73 4.09
CA GLN A 25 -15.79 28.42 3.69
C GLN A 25 -15.84 27.85 2.26
N ARG A 26 -15.13 28.48 1.29
CA ARG A 26 -15.03 27.95 -0.08
C ARG A 26 -14.45 26.54 -0.09
N GLN A 27 -13.33 26.33 0.60
CA GLN A 27 -12.69 25.02 0.66
C GLN A 27 -13.59 23.97 1.32
N TRP A 28 -14.32 24.35 2.37
CA TRP A 28 -15.32 23.51 3.02
C TRP A 28 -16.44 23.13 2.07
N ASP A 29 -17.04 24.09 1.38
CA ASP A 29 -18.16 23.84 0.46
C ASP A 29 -17.72 22.91 -0.69
N THR A 30 -16.55 23.17 -1.30
CA THR A 30 -15.95 22.27 -2.31
C THR A 30 -15.70 20.87 -1.75
N SER A 31 -15.18 20.75 -0.53
CA SER A 31 -14.93 19.45 0.11
C SER A 31 -16.23 18.68 0.35
N ILE A 32 -17.30 19.38 0.75
CA ILE A 32 -18.63 18.79 0.97
C ILE A 32 -19.25 18.35 -0.35
N GLU A 33 -19.11 19.13 -1.43
CA GLU A 33 -19.59 18.76 -2.76
C GLU A 33 -18.88 17.50 -3.28
N ARG A 34 -17.55 17.44 -3.18
CA ARG A 34 -16.75 16.25 -3.50
C ARG A 34 -17.21 15.04 -2.70
N ARG A 35 -17.41 15.17 -1.38
CA ARG A 35 -17.88 14.05 -0.55
C ARG A 35 -19.30 13.63 -0.91
N ARG A 36 -20.21 14.56 -1.22
CA ARG A 36 -21.57 14.25 -1.67
C ARG A 36 -21.58 13.49 -3.00
N ALA A 37 -20.60 13.71 -3.85
CA ALA A 37 -20.41 12.97 -5.10
C ALA A 37 -19.84 11.55 -4.89
N GLY A 38 -19.51 11.16 -3.65
CA GLY A 38 -18.97 9.84 -3.33
C GLY A 38 -17.44 9.79 -3.24
N GLU A 39 -16.74 10.91 -3.44
CA GLU A 39 -15.28 10.89 -3.42
C GLU A 39 -14.73 10.58 -2.01
N PRO A 40 -13.81 9.63 -1.84
CA PRO A 40 -13.27 9.26 -0.54
C PRO A 40 -12.69 10.44 0.22
N VAL A 41 -12.90 10.48 1.55
CA VAL A 41 -12.34 11.54 2.40
C VAL A 41 -10.82 11.64 2.25
N ALA A 42 -10.13 10.51 2.10
CA ALA A 42 -8.67 10.49 1.94
C ALA A 42 -8.19 11.24 0.69
N TYR A 43 -8.93 11.21 -0.42
CA TYR A 43 -8.61 11.99 -1.63
C TYR A 43 -9.03 13.44 -1.52
N ILE A 44 -10.06 13.74 -0.73
CA ILE A 44 -10.46 15.13 -0.46
C ILE A 44 -9.39 15.84 0.37
N ILE A 45 -8.81 15.15 1.34
CA ILE A 45 -7.74 15.69 2.21
C ILE A 45 -6.33 15.36 1.71
N GLU A 46 -6.22 14.61 0.61
CA GLU A 46 -5.00 14.11 -0.03
C GLU A 46 -4.05 13.35 0.88
N GLN A 47 -4.58 12.71 1.93
CA GLN A 47 -3.78 12.10 2.98
C GLN A 47 -4.42 10.86 3.58
N ARG A 48 -3.58 9.88 3.91
CA ARG A 48 -3.94 8.67 4.65
C ARG A 48 -2.86 8.35 5.67
N GLU A 49 -3.25 8.15 6.93
CA GLU A 49 -2.35 7.59 7.93
C GLU A 49 -2.17 6.08 7.67
N PHE A 50 -0.93 5.63 7.68
CA PHE A 50 -0.54 4.23 7.63
C PHE A 50 0.72 4.06 8.47
N TYR A 51 0.72 3.11 9.40
CA TYR A 51 1.83 2.82 10.30
C TYR A 51 2.35 4.08 11.02
N ARG A 52 1.41 4.91 11.52
CA ARG A 52 1.65 6.20 12.20
C ARG A 52 2.36 7.26 11.35
N ARG A 53 2.40 7.10 10.03
CA ARG A 53 2.99 8.04 9.07
C ARG A 53 1.90 8.53 8.12
N MET A 54 1.99 9.79 7.70
CA MET A 54 1.03 10.39 6.78
C MET A 54 1.53 10.23 5.34
N PHE A 55 0.80 9.46 4.55
CA PHE A 55 1.05 9.28 3.11
C PHE A 55 0.14 10.20 2.30
N LEU A 56 0.70 10.85 1.29
CA LEU A 56 -0.04 11.44 0.18
C LEU A 56 -0.80 10.34 -0.55
N VAL A 57 -2.08 10.57 -0.78
CA VAL A 57 -2.92 9.71 -1.62
C VAL A 57 -3.83 10.57 -2.48
N ASP A 58 -4.03 10.14 -3.73
CA ASP A 58 -4.99 10.72 -4.65
C ASP A 58 -5.48 9.64 -5.61
N GLN A 59 -6.25 10.05 -6.63
CA GLN A 59 -6.89 9.15 -7.59
C GLN A 59 -5.93 8.29 -8.41
N ARG A 60 -4.60 8.48 -8.30
CA ARG A 60 -3.57 7.68 -8.96
C ARG A 60 -3.24 6.38 -8.22
N VAL A 61 -3.61 6.24 -6.94
CA VAL A 61 -3.20 5.13 -6.07
C VAL A 61 -4.35 4.57 -5.26
N HIS A 62 -4.27 3.30 -4.84
CA HIS A 62 -5.18 2.75 -3.84
C HIS A 62 -4.98 3.43 -2.49
N ILE A 63 -6.07 3.62 -1.73
CA ILE A 63 -5.99 4.16 -0.36
C ILE A 63 -5.50 3.05 0.59
N PRO A 64 -4.37 3.21 1.30
CA PRO A 64 -3.88 2.23 2.25
C PRO A 64 -4.93 1.80 3.28
N ARG A 65 -5.12 0.49 3.42
CA ARG A 65 -6.04 -0.12 4.38
C ARG A 65 -5.34 -0.39 5.72
N PRO A 66 -6.04 -0.25 6.86
CA PRO A 66 -5.45 -0.55 8.16
C PRO A 66 -4.98 -2.01 8.28
N SER A 67 -5.68 -2.96 7.67
CA SER A 67 -5.29 -4.38 7.62
C SER A 67 -3.91 -4.62 7.04
N THR A 68 -3.51 -3.82 6.04
CA THR A 68 -2.21 -3.94 5.40
C THR A 68 -1.04 -3.59 6.35
N GLU A 69 -1.28 -2.92 7.48
CA GLU A 69 -0.27 -2.75 8.53
C GLU A 69 0.14 -4.09 9.16
N ASN A 70 -0.79 -5.05 9.24
CA ASN A 70 -0.50 -6.39 9.74
C ASN A 70 0.35 -7.20 8.74
N LEU A 71 0.26 -6.91 7.45
CA LEU A 71 1.15 -7.49 6.43
C LEU A 71 2.59 -7.00 6.62
N VAL A 72 2.78 -5.71 6.92
CA VAL A 72 4.10 -5.16 7.25
C VAL A 72 4.66 -5.82 8.51
N ALA A 73 3.84 -5.94 9.57
CA ALA A 73 4.25 -6.62 10.79
C ALA A 73 4.66 -8.08 10.52
N MET A 74 3.88 -8.81 9.72
CA MET A 74 4.22 -10.17 9.30
C MET A 74 5.55 -10.23 8.53
N ALA A 75 5.80 -9.31 7.60
CA ALA A 75 7.05 -9.27 6.86
C ALA A 75 8.26 -9.04 7.77
N LEU A 76 8.12 -8.16 8.78
CA LEU A 76 9.16 -7.93 9.79
C LEU A 76 9.41 -9.17 10.66
N ASP A 77 8.34 -9.85 11.11
CA ASP A 77 8.44 -11.10 11.85
C ASP A 77 9.13 -12.20 11.02
N PHE A 78 8.76 -12.32 9.74
CA PHE A 78 9.33 -13.29 8.82
C PHE A 78 10.83 -13.09 8.63
N LEU A 79 11.30 -11.84 8.56
CA LEU A 79 12.73 -11.52 8.46
C LEU A 79 13.51 -11.94 9.72
N MET A 80 12.86 -12.01 10.89
CA MET A 80 13.49 -12.40 12.15
C MET A 80 13.41 -13.91 12.40
N ASN A 81 12.30 -14.53 12.02
CA ASN A 81 12.06 -15.96 12.20
C ASN A 81 11.34 -16.53 10.96
N PRO A 82 12.07 -16.85 9.89
CA PRO A 82 11.47 -17.31 8.64
C PRO A 82 10.80 -18.68 8.82
N HIS A 83 9.50 -18.75 8.57
CA HIS A 83 8.73 -20.00 8.53
C HIS A 83 7.48 -19.82 7.67
N ASP A 84 6.94 -20.94 7.18
CA ASP A 84 5.63 -20.94 6.53
C ASP A 84 4.56 -20.58 7.56
N GLU A 85 3.73 -19.59 7.26
CA GLU A 85 2.70 -19.09 8.17
C GLU A 85 1.46 -18.65 7.39
N HIS A 86 0.30 -18.87 8.01
CA HIS A 86 -0.96 -18.22 7.64
C HIS A 86 -1.44 -17.43 8.86
N ARG A 87 -1.72 -16.14 8.69
CA ARG A 87 -2.17 -15.26 9.78
C ARG A 87 -3.38 -14.46 9.33
N ASP A 88 -4.40 -14.39 10.17
CA ASP A 88 -5.50 -13.46 9.96
C ASP A 88 -4.98 -12.02 10.10
N LEU A 89 -5.17 -11.19 9.07
CA LEU A 89 -4.80 -9.77 9.09
C LEU A 89 -6.03 -8.91 9.43
N GLU A 90 -7.20 -9.32 8.96
CA GLU A 90 -8.51 -8.77 9.28
C GLU A 90 -9.57 -9.84 8.96
N THR A 91 -10.82 -9.66 9.41
CA THR A 91 -11.92 -10.56 9.05
C THR A 91 -12.03 -10.76 7.53
N GLY A 92 -11.76 -11.97 7.05
CA GLY A 92 -11.80 -12.32 5.63
C GLY A 92 -10.52 -12.02 4.83
N ILE A 93 -9.46 -11.55 5.50
CA ILE A 93 -8.15 -11.24 4.90
C ILE A 93 -7.06 -11.97 5.68
N VAL A 94 -6.26 -12.77 4.98
CA VAL A 94 -5.13 -13.50 5.55
C VAL A 94 -3.82 -13.13 4.88
N GLY A 95 -2.75 -13.11 5.65
CA GLY A 95 -1.39 -13.05 5.15
C GLY A 95 -0.86 -14.47 5.02
N VAL A 96 -0.21 -14.76 3.90
CA VAL A 96 0.43 -16.04 3.63
C VAL A 96 1.92 -15.80 3.47
N ALA A 97 2.71 -16.35 4.38
CA ALA A 97 4.16 -16.37 4.32
C ALA A 97 4.65 -17.75 3.88
N LYS A 98 5.57 -17.80 2.92
CA LYS A 98 6.21 -19.03 2.45
C LYS A 98 7.73 -18.85 2.38
N VAL A 99 8.44 -19.80 2.95
CA VAL A 99 9.88 -19.96 2.80
C VAL A 99 10.14 -20.79 1.56
N LEU A 100 10.84 -20.19 0.58
CA LEU A 100 11.24 -20.88 -0.64
C LEU A 100 12.66 -21.44 -0.53
N ARG A 101 13.55 -20.72 0.17
CA ARG A 101 14.98 -21.03 0.32
C ARG A 101 15.51 -20.48 1.64
N ASP A 102 16.80 -20.63 1.89
CA ASP A 102 17.44 -20.04 3.07
C ASP A 102 17.28 -18.51 3.09
N CYS A 103 16.70 -17.99 4.18
CA CYS A 103 16.45 -16.57 4.40
C CYS A 103 17.53 -15.89 5.25
N SER A 104 18.61 -16.59 5.64
CA SER A 104 19.66 -16.04 6.52
C SER A 104 20.42 -14.85 5.92
N ALA A 105 20.44 -14.74 4.58
CA ALA A 105 21.20 -13.75 3.83
C ALA A 105 20.34 -12.77 3.03
N VAL A 106 19.06 -12.57 3.41
CA VAL A 106 18.18 -11.59 2.74
C VAL A 106 18.81 -10.21 2.80
N GLN A 107 19.01 -9.60 1.63
CA GLN A 107 19.54 -8.24 1.49
C GLN A 107 18.49 -7.25 0.99
N THR A 108 17.44 -7.76 0.32
CA THR A 108 16.45 -6.94 -0.37
C THR A 108 15.03 -7.38 -0.07
N ILE A 109 14.11 -6.41 0.04
CA ILE A 109 12.68 -6.64 0.05
C ILE A 109 12.07 -6.04 -1.22
N VAL A 110 11.30 -6.84 -1.94
CA VAL A 110 10.59 -6.41 -3.15
C VAL A 110 9.11 -6.23 -2.81
N ASP A 111 8.62 -5.00 -2.86
CA ASP A 111 7.21 -4.66 -2.75
C ASP A 111 6.57 -4.63 -4.15
N VAL A 112 5.61 -5.52 -4.41
CA VAL A 112 4.96 -5.65 -5.74
C VAL A 112 3.55 -5.08 -5.69
N GLY A 113 3.27 -4.13 -6.58
CA GLY A 113 2.03 -3.34 -6.54
C GLY A 113 2.11 -2.25 -5.48
N THR A 114 3.22 -1.52 -5.44
CA THR A 114 3.55 -0.62 -4.32
C THR A 114 2.54 0.52 -4.13
N GLY A 115 1.81 0.92 -5.17
CA GLY A 115 0.77 1.94 -5.09
C GLY A 115 1.30 3.26 -4.56
N SER A 116 0.79 3.69 -3.40
CA SER A 116 1.26 4.89 -2.68
C SER A 116 2.66 4.76 -2.05
N GLY A 117 3.25 3.56 -2.09
CA GLY A 117 4.51 3.23 -1.45
C GLY A 117 4.38 2.83 0.02
N CYS A 118 3.16 2.67 0.56
CA CYS A 118 2.97 2.53 2.01
C CYS A 118 3.70 1.31 2.61
N ILE A 119 3.72 0.17 1.92
CA ILE A 119 4.47 -1.02 2.34
C ILE A 119 5.97 -0.78 2.16
N ALA A 120 6.44 -0.51 0.93
CA ALA A 120 7.84 -0.27 0.61
C ALA A 120 8.52 0.76 1.53
N ILE A 121 7.90 1.92 1.71
CA ILE A 121 8.44 3.03 2.51
C ILE A 121 8.48 2.67 3.99
N THR A 122 7.43 2.02 4.50
CA THR A 122 7.43 1.58 5.89
C THR A 122 8.54 0.57 6.14
N LEU A 123 8.68 -0.44 5.27
CA LEU A 123 9.76 -1.42 5.38
C LEU A 123 11.14 -0.78 5.25
N ALA A 124 11.34 0.20 4.37
CA ALA A 124 12.60 0.94 4.26
C ALA A 124 12.98 1.66 5.57
N LEU A 125 11.99 2.21 6.28
CA LEU A 125 12.19 2.94 7.52
C LEU A 125 12.38 2.02 8.74
N GLU A 126 11.72 0.86 8.77
CA GLU A 126 11.86 -0.14 9.84
C GLU A 126 13.13 -1.00 9.65
N ARG A 127 13.57 -1.20 8.40
CA ARG A 127 14.77 -1.98 8.04
C ARG A 127 15.75 -1.15 7.19
N PRO A 128 16.37 -0.11 7.77
CA PRO A 128 17.30 0.75 7.05
C PRO A 128 18.58 0.02 6.59
N ASP A 129 18.81 -1.20 7.10
CA ASP A 129 19.89 -2.09 6.71
C ASP A 129 19.66 -2.83 5.38
N LEU A 130 18.40 -2.98 4.95
CA LEU A 130 18.00 -3.68 3.73
C LEU A 130 17.77 -2.70 2.56
N GLN A 131 17.92 -3.20 1.33
CA GLN A 131 17.48 -2.50 0.13
C GLN A 131 15.98 -2.76 -0.09
N ILE A 132 15.23 -1.76 -0.54
CA ILE A 132 13.85 -1.97 -1.01
C ILE A 132 13.79 -1.79 -2.53
N ILE A 133 13.04 -2.65 -3.20
CA ILE A 133 12.62 -2.44 -4.58
C ILE A 133 11.10 -2.35 -4.58
N ALA A 134 10.56 -1.24 -5.05
CA ALA A 134 9.13 -0.99 -5.15
C ALA A 134 8.71 -1.05 -6.62
N ILE A 135 7.86 -2.03 -6.96
CA ILE A 135 7.40 -2.27 -8.32
C ILE A 135 5.93 -1.89 -8.44
N ASP A 136 5.58 -1.17 -9.50
CA ASP A 136 4.19 -0.98 -9.89
C ASP A 136 4.07 -0.98 -11.42
N ILE A 137 2.92 -1.39 -11.95
CA ILE A 137 2.61 -1.28 -13.37
C ILE A 137 2.24 0.16 -13.75
N SER A 138 1.80 0.95 -12.78
CA SER A 138 1.37 2.34 -12.98
C SER A 138 2.52 3.31 -12.70
N ALA A 139 3.00 3.98 -13.75
CA ALA A 139 3.94 5.10 -13.62
C ALA A 139 3.40 6.21 -12.71
N ASP A 140 2.08 6.46 -12.75
CA ASP A 140 1.41 7.45 -11.92
C ASP A 140 1.45 7.07 -10.43
N ALA A 141 1.27 5.79 -10.11
CA ALA A 141 1.42 5.30 -8.74
C ALA A 141 2.86 5.46 -8.25
N LEU A 142 3.86 5.11 -9.09
CA LEU A 142 5.26 5.29 -8.76
C LEU A 142 5.65 6.75 -8.53
N MET A 143 5.00 7.70 -9.20
CA MET A 143 5.20 9.13 -8.90
C MET A 143 4.75 9.47 -7.48
N VAL A 144 3.57 9.00 -7.07
CA VAL A 144 3.06 9.19 -5.70
C VAL A 144 3.98 8.51 -4.68
N ALA A 145 4.41 7.28 -4.95
CA ALA A 145 5.31 6.54 -4.06
C ALA A 145 6.67 7.27 -3.89
N LYS A 146 7.25 7.79 -4.98
CA LYS A 146 8.49 8.59 -4.92
C LYS A 146 8.31 9.87 -4.10
N GLU A 147 7.18 10.56 -4.27
CA GLU A 147 6.89 11.76 -3.48
C GLU A 147 6.74 11.44 -1.99
N ASN A 148 6.03 10.36 -1.64
CA ASN A 148 5.92 9.88 -0.28
C ASN A 148 7.28 9.50 0.32
N ALA A 149 8.12 8.80 -0.44
CA ALA A 149 9.46 8.42 0.01
C ALA A 149 10.31 9.65 0.31
N ALA A 150 10.27 10.66 -0.57
CA ALA A 150 10.96 11.94 -0.35
C ALA A 150 10.44 12.68 0.88
N ARG A 151 9.11 12.76 1.06
CA ARG A 151 8.47 13.44 2.22
C ARG A 151 8.78 12.76 3.55
N LEU A 152 8.88 11.44 3.56
CA LEU A 152 9.10 10.63 4.76
C LEU A 152 10.58 10.30 5.00
N GLY A 153 11.49 10.71 4.11
CA GLY A 153 12.93 10.52 4.25
C GLY A 153 13.40 9.08 3.97
N ALA A 154 12.62 8.28 3.25
CA ALA A 154 13.01 6.93 2.86
C ALA A 154 13.84 6.98 1.57
N SER A 155 15.16 6.83 1.71
CA SER A 155 16.11 6.99 0.59
C SER A 155 16.59 5.69 -0.03
N ARG A 156 16.36 4.55 0.62
CA ARG A 156 16.91 3.24 0.25
C ARG A 156 15.91 2.38 -0.54
N ILE A 157 15.30 3.01 -1.56
CA ILE A 157 14.24 2.41 -2.36
C ILE A 157 14.52 2.64 -3.85
N ASP A 158 14.59 1.56 -4.62
CA ASP A 158 14.53 1.61 -6.08
C ASP A 158 13.09 1.45 -6.57
N PHE A 159 12.64 2.35 -7.44
CA PHE A 159 11.29 2.31 -8.01
C PHE A 159 11.34 1.82 -9.45
N LEU A 160 10.69 0.69 -9.74
CA LEU A 160 10.70 0.07 -11.06
C LEU A 160 9.28 -0.02 -11.62
N GLU A 161 9.10 0.45 -12.86
CA GLU A 161 7.85 0.27 -13.59
C GLU A 161 7.84 -1.09 -14.29
N GLY A 162 6.77 -1.85 -14.11
CA GLY A 162 6.54 -3.07 -14.87
C GLY A 162 5.53 -4.03 -14.27
N ASP A 163 5.27 -5.11 -15.03
CA ASP A 163 4.31 -6.15 -14.64
C ASP A 163 4.96 -7.15 -13.67
N LEU A 164 4.46 -7.18 -12.43
CA LEU A 164 4.87 -8.10 -11.36
C LEU A 164 6.41 -8.20 -11.22
N LEU A 165 6.97 -9.41 -11.33
CA LEU A 165 8.40 -9.66 -11.10
C LEU A 165 9.27 -9.44 -12.34
N LEU A 166 8.70 -9.03 -13.49
CA LEU A 166 9.46 -8.85 -14.72
C LEU A 166 10.65 -7.87 -14.59
N PRO A 167 10.54 -6.72 -13.88
CA PRO A 167 11.66 -5.80 -13.72
C PRO A 167 12.86 -6.40 -12.99
N ILE A 168 12.64 -7.43 -12.16
CA ILE A 168 13.67 -8.06 -11.32
C ILE A 168 13.99 -9.49 -11.75
N LYS A 169 13.57 -9.94 -12.93
CA LYS A 169 13.77 -11.33 -13.41
C LYS A 169 15.23 -11.83 -13.35
N ASN A 170 16.19 -10.90 -13.44
CA ASN A 170 17.63 -11.17 -13.43
C ASN A 170 18.31 -10.67 -12.13
N TYR A 171 17.55 -10.33 -11.10
CA TYR A 171 18.06 -9.83 -9.83
C TYR A 171 18.83 -10.94 -9.10
N ARG A 172 20.03 -10.60 -8.62
CA ARG A 172 21.02 -11.60 -8.18
C ARG A 172 21.18 -11.69 -6.67
N GLU A 173 20.84 -10.64 -5.93
CA GLU A 173 20.96 -10.66 -4.48
C GLU A 173 19.76 -11.38 -3.85
N PRO A 174 19.92 -12.09 -2.71
CA PRO A 174 18.82 -12.74 -2.03
C PRO A 174 17.75 -11.75 -1.58
N PHE A 175 16.49 -12.05 -1.89
CA PHE A 175 15.37 -11.16 -1.62
C PHE A 175 14.11 -11.91 -1.19
N ILE A 176 13.24 -11.20 -0.46
CA ILE A 176 11.86 -11.63 -0.20
C ILE A 176 10.89 -10.75 -0.98
N ILE A 177 9.71 -11.28 -1.29
CA ILE A 177 8.61 -10.51 -1.87
C ILE A 177 7.59 -10.19 -0.80
N VAL A 178 7.11 -8.95 -0.77
CA VAL A 178 5.93 -8.52 -0.03
C VAL A 178 4.93 -7.96 -1.03
N SER A 179 3.65 -8.31 -0.92
CA SER A 179 2.63 -7.73 -1.82
C SER A 179 1.25 -7.74 -1.21
N ASN A 180 0.51 -6.65 -1.43
CA ASN A 180 -0.94 -6.62 -1.32
C ASN A 180 -1.55 -6.48 -2.72
N PRO A 181 -1.72 -7.59 -3.45
CA PRO A 181 -2.23 -7.55 -4.81
C PRO A 181 -3.74 -7.28 -4.83
N PRO A 182 -4.28 -6.72 -5.92
CA PRO A 182 -5.71 -6.48 -6.04
C PRO A 182 -6.51 -7.79 -6.04
N TYR A 183 -7.53 -7.86 -5.20
CA TYR A 183 -8.35 -9.06 -4.98
C TYR A 183 -9.85 -8.85 -5.19
N LEU A 184 -10.31 -7.64 -5.55
CA LEU A 184 -11.74 -7.35 -5.70
C LEU A 184 -12.31 -7.93 -7.00
N SER A 185 -13.60 -8.24 -6.97
CA SER A 185 -14.44 -8.58 -8.11
C SER A 185 -15.46 -7.46 -8.36
N ASP A 186 -16.15 -7.52 -9.51
CA ASP A 186 -17.21 -6.55 -9.86
C ASP A 186 -18.32 -6.44 -8.80
N GLY A 187 -18.55 -7.51 -8.03
CA GLY A 187 -19.55 -7.53 -6.95
C GLY A 187 -19.21 -6.62 -5.76
N ASP A 188 -17.93 -6.42 -5.46
CA ASP A 188 -17.50 -5.70 -4.24
C ASP A 188 -17.68 -4.19 -4.36
N ILE A 189 -17.60 -3.65 -5.58
CA ILE A 189 -17.85 -2.23 -5.86
C ILE A 189 -19.26 -1.80 -5.47
N SER A 190 -20.22 -2.73 -5.53
CA SER A 190 -21.61 -2.44 -5.14
C SER A 190 -21.76 -2.25 -3.63
N ALA A 191 -20.93 -2.93 -2.84
CA ALA A 191 -20.96 -2.85 -1.37
C ALA A 191 -20.24 -1.61 -0.82
N ASN A 192 -19.26 -1.07 -1.55
CA ASN A 192 -18.54 0.14 -1.17
C ASN A 192 -18.38 1.11 -2.35
N PRO A 193 -19.28 2.12 -2.47
CA PRO A 193 -19.27 3.08 -3.57
C PRO A 193 -17.99 3.92 -3.66
N ASP A 194 -17.27 4.13 -2.55
CA ASP A 194 -16.02 4.90 -2.53
C ASP A 194 -14.96 4.25 -3.44
N LEU A 195 -15.01 2.92 -3.62
CA LEU A 195 -14.11 2.18 -4.52
C LEU A 195 -14.23 2.60 -5.98
N ARG A 196 -15.35 3.21 -6.40
CA ARG A 196 -15.52 3.70 -7.78
C ARG A 196 -14.56 4.82 -8.15
N HIS A 197 -13.95 5.46 -7.15
CA HIS A 197 -12.99 6.55 -7.33
C HIS A 197 -11.54 6.07 -7.30
N GLU A 198 -11.27 4.82 -6.96
CA GLU A 198 -9.92 4.27 -6.90
C GLU A 198 -9.53 3.65 -8.27
N PRO A 199 -8.23 3.63 -8.64
CA PRO A 199 -7.79 3.05 -9.90
C PRO A 199 -8.25 1.60 -10.07
N SER A 200 -8.91 1.28 -11.18
CA SER A 200 -9.40 -0.08 -11.45
C SER A 200 -8.28 -1.13 -11.41
N LEU A 201 -7.09 -0.79 -11.91
CA LEU A 201 -5.90 -1.66 -11.86
C LEU A 201 -5.49 -2.03 -10.43
N ALA A 202 -5.79 -1.19 -9.44
CA ALA A 202 -5.48 -1.44 -8.03
C ALA A 202 -6.62 -2.15 -7.29
N LEU A 203 -7.73 -2.45 -7.97
CA LEU A 203 -8.88 -3.14 -7.38
C LEU A 203 -9.04 -4.55 -7.92
N PHE A 204 -8.86 -4.78 -9.22
CA PHE A 204 -9.20 -6.04 -9.86
C PHE A 204 -7.99 -6.96 -10.11
N GLY A 205 -8.05 -8.18 -9.60
CA GLY A 205 -7.02 -9.22 -9.75
C GLY A 205 -7.01 -9.97 -11.09
N GLY A 206 -7.79 -9.54 -12.08
CA GLY A 206 -7.96 -10.21 -13.37
C GLY A 206 -9.17 -11.15 -13.40
N ALA A 207 -9.10 -12.22 -14.19
CA ALA A 207 -10.24 -13.13 -14.41
C ALA A 207 -10.72 -13.85 -13.13
N ASN A 208 -9.80 -14.10 -12.19
CA ASN A 208 -10.09 -14.58 -10.85
C ASN A 208 -9.29 -13.74 -9.83
N ARG A 209 -9.80 -13.62 -8.60
CA ARG A 209 -9.17 -12.84 -7.51
C ARG A 209 -7.71 -13.25 -7.21
N ASN A 210 -7.36 -14.50 -7.48
CA ASN A 210 -6.03 -15.07 -7.17
C ASN A 210 -5.08 -15.12 -8.38
N THR A 211 -5.47 -14.63 -9.56
CA THR A 211 -4.66 -14.79 -10.78
C THR A 211 -3.27 -14.15 -10.64
N LEU A 212 -3.19 -12.95 -10.05
CA LEU A 212 -1.90 -12.28 -9.85
C LEU A 212 -1.03 -12.98 -8.80
N ILE A 213 -1.63 -13.41 -7.69
CA ILE A 213 -0.95 -14.19 -6.64
C ILE A 213 -0.33 -15.45 -7.24
N GLN A 214 -1.11 -16.24 -7.98
CA GLN A 214 -0.63 -17.49 -8.59
C GLN A 214 0.52 -17.25 -9.58
N ARG A 215 0.47 -16.16 -10.35
CA ARG A 215 1.58 -15.76 -11.24
C ARG A 215 2.83 -15.42 -10.42
N MET A 216 2.69 -14.61 -9.37
CA MET A 216 3.81 -14.23 -8.51
C MET A 216 4.41 -15.44 -7.79
N GLU A 217 3.61 -16.33 -7.20
CA GLU A 217 4.08 -17.53 -6.53
C GLU A 217 4.88 -18.45 -7.48
N ARG A 218 4.36 -18.64 -8.71
CA ARG A 218 5.04 -19.43 -9.74
C ARG A 218 6.37 -18.80 -10.13
N ASP A 219 6.36 -17.50 -10.42
CA ASP A 219 7.55 -16.79 -10.91
C ASP A 219 8.60 -16.68 -9.78
N ALA A 220 8.18 -16.39 -8.54
CA ALA A 220 9.04 -16.37 -7.35
C ALA A 220 9.70 -17.73 -7.09
N SER A 221 8.94 -18.83 -7.20
CA SER A 221 9.49 -20.18 -7.03
C SER A 221 10.58 -20.51 -8.06
N ALA A 222 10.45 -19.98 -9.28
CA ALA A 222 11.43 -20.17 -10.35
C ALA A 222 12.70 -19.31 -10.20
N MET A 223 12.66 -18.25 -9.40
CA MET A 223 13.81 -17.36 -9.17
C MET A 223 14.71 -17.89 -8.06
N GLU A 224 15.96 -18.26 -8.37
CA GLU A 224 16.92 -18.83 -7.40
C GLU A 224 17.20 -17.92 -6.19
N ASN A 225 17.12 -16.61 -6.36
CA ASN A 225 17.42 -15.64 -5.30
C ASN A 225 16.20 -15.19 -4.50
N CYS A 226 14.99 -15.64 -4.88
CA CYS A 226 13.80 -15.40 -4.07
C CYS A 226 13.79 -16.38 -2.90
N THR A 227 13.97 -15.88 -1.68
CA THR A 227 14.08 -16.71 -0.47
C THR A 227 12.73 -16.93 0.19
N GLY A 228 11.78 -16.01 0.01
CA GLY A 228 10.44 -16.13 0.57
C GLY A 228 9.45 -15.13 0.01
N THR A 229 8.17 -15.37 0.28
CA THR A 229 7.05 -14.51 -0.15
C THR A 229 6.10 -14.27 1.00
N ILE A 230 5.60 -13.04 1.14
CA ILE A 230 4.60 -12.63 2.13
C ILE A 230 3.52 -11.87 1.37
N MET A 231 2.33 -12.44 1.25
CA MET A 231 1.27 -11.87 0.41
C MET A 231 -0.06 -11.78 1.17
N GLU A 232 -0.82 -10.72 0.92
CA GLU A 232 -2.21 -10.59 1.37
C GLU A 232 -3.14 -11.38 0.43
N HIS A 233 -4.03 -12.17 1.01
CA HIS A 233 -5.03 -12.99 0.33
C HIS A 233 -6.41 -12.71 0.94
N MET A 234 -7.44 -12.73 0.10
CA MET A 234 -8.84 -12.73 0.55
C MET A 234 -9.35 -14.17 0.68
N CYS A 235 -10.01 -14.49 1.81
CA CYS A 235 -10.60 -15.80 2.11
C CYS A 235 -12.01 -15.99 1.56
#